data_AF-A0A0H4CGB5-F1
#
_entry.id   AF-A0A0H4CGB5-F1
#
_cell.length_a   1.000
_cell.length_b   1.000
_cell.length_c   1.000
_cell.angle_alpha   90.00
_cell.angle_beta   90.00
_cell.angle_gamma   90.00
#
_symmetry.space_group_name_H-M   'P 1'
#
loop_
_entity.id
_entity.type
_entity.pdbx_description
1 polymer ?
#
loop_
_entity_poly.entity_id
_entity_poly.type
_entity_poly.pdbx_seq_one_letter_code
_entity_poly.pdbx_strand_id
1 'polypeptide(L)'
;MTHHATTPATPLKDTHDFAVHYLRQWVTVPHDSGHPCDPGIPLLAHLVTDTQTAINAITTWARTAGRGPSHPALYDGGLAGTLIGLRLGARLHPALHPAANRLAAHLRQHPPRYRTHTVTFPDYDLISGPAGTLLALCATDPTETADPNGTAQGADAVGAFETAGAAQPLPRALAAHLALLCDDEELPRLRTGHYAGHPHLAWVNGRINTGMGHGVAGVVTALTTALRHTGPDQDPDFVDRLSTALGRATRWLIRQAYDDERGIRTWPAAGLDHPPSPKAHPRQAWCYGTPGIAWALWDAADALGDTATADWAAAAFTTLAEHYDETFHLYGDTPQDRLGLCHGAAGVLAVADAFDRHAGLPAAITLKHRLVHHLTHHLASHPPSAWPTDLLNGLPGTLAALLTATRETPRTWLACLGLR
;
A
#
# COMPACT_ATOMS: atom_id res chain seq x y z
N MET A 1 13.98 33.88 3.11
CA MET A 1 14.13 32.55 2.47
C MET A 1 14.64 32.77 1.06
N THR A 2 15.86 32.32 0.77
CA THR A 2 16.45 32.40 -0.57
C THR A 2 15.95 31.22 -1.40
N HIS A 3 15.06 31.48 -2.36
CA HIS A 3 14.76 30.49 -3.39
C HIS A 3 16.03 30.24 -4.20
N HIS A 4 16.68 29.09 -3.98
CA HIS A 4 17.61 28.57 -4.96
C HIS A 4 16.80 28.23 -6.20
N ALA A 5 16.98 29.00 -7.28
CA ALA A 5 16.50 28.64 -8.60
C ALA A 5 17.28 27.39 -9.04
N THR A 6 16.68 26.22 -8.86
CA THR A 6 17.18 24.96 -9.42
C THR A 6 17.13 25.06 -10.93
N THR A 7 18.28 24.86 -11.58
CA THR A 7 18.38 24.72 -13.03
C THR A 7 17.38 23.65 -13.49
N PRO A 8 16.55 23.88 -14.52
CA PRO A 8 15.56 22.90 -14.95
C PRO A 8 16.26 21.61 -15.40
N ALA A 9 16.03 20.53 -14.66
CA ALA A 9 16.58 19.23 -15.00
C ALA A 9 15.93 18.70 -16.29
N THR A 10 16.71 17.97 -17.08
CA THR A 10 16.14 17.20 -18.19
C THR A 10 15.31 16.05 -17.58
N PRO A 11 14.05 15.82 -17.99
CA PRO A 11 13.28 14.69 -17.50
C PRO A 11 14.00 13.36 -17.68
N LEU A 12 13.75 12.40 -16.77
CA LEU A 12 14.24 11.04 -16.90
C LEU A 12 13.76 10.42 -18.22
N LYS A 13 14.67 10.29 -19.19
CA LYS A 13 14.38 9.73 -20.52
C LYS A 13 14.10 8.23 -20.48
N ASP A 14 14.71 7.51 -19.55
CA ASP A 14 14.41 6.11 -19.24
C ASP A 14 14.41 5.92 -17.72
N THR A 15 13.28 5.47 -17.18
CA THR A 15 13.11 5.20 -15.73
C THR A 15 13.74 3.87 -15.32
N HIS A 16 13.79 2.89 -16.23
CA HIS A 16 14.35 1.57 -15.97
C HIS A 16 15.87 1.61 -15.92
N ASP A 17 16.53 2.28 -16.88
CA ASP A 17 17.98 2.50 -16.81
C ASP A 17 18.37 3.24 -15.52
N PHE A 18 17.57 4.23 -15.09
CA PHE A 18 17.77 4.93 -13.83
C PHE A 18 17.59 4.00 -12.61
N ALA A 19 16.59 3.12 -12.60
CA ALA A 19 16.38 2.13 -11.56
C ALA A 19 17.50 1.08 -11.48
N VAL A 20 17.99 0.59 -12.63
CA VAL A 20 19.13 -0.32 -12.73
C VAL A 20 20.41 0.38 -12.24
N HIS A 21 20.64 1.63 -12.64
CA HIS A 21 21.77 2.43 -12.16
C HIS A 21 21.74 2.61 -10.64
N TYR A 22 20.58 2.99 -10.09
CA TYR A 22 20.36 3.14 -8.66
C TYR A 22 20.66 1.84 -7.89
N LEU A 23 20.13 0.70 -8.33
CA LEU A 23 20.39 -0.59 -7.68
C LEU A 23 21.89 -0.96 -7.72
N ARG A 24 22.59 -0.67 -8.82
CA ARG A 24 24.05 -0.88 -8.93
C ARG A 24 24.83 0.00 -7.96
N GLN A 25 24.43 1.26 -7.78
CA GLN A 25 25.03 2.16 -6.77
C GLN A 25 24.74 1.71 -5.33
N TRP A 26 23.51 1.32 -5.04
CA TRP A 26 23.13 0.84 -3.71
C TRP A 26 23.87 -0.45 -3.33
N VAL A 27 24.11 -1.36 -4.27
CA VAL A 27 24.90 -2.59 -4.02
C VAL A 27 26.36 -2.29 -3.64
N THR A 28 26.98 -1.25 -4.17
CA THR A 28 28.39 -0.93 -3.84
C THR A 28 28.53 -0.18 -2.53
N VAL A 29 27.56 0.66 -2.17
CA VAL A 29 27.51 1.37 -0.89
C VAL A 29 26.10 1.29 -0.28
N PRO A 30 25.75 0.16 0.36
CA PRO A 30 24.43 0.02 1.00
C PRO A 30 24.37 0.93 2.23
N HIS A 31 23.54 1.97 2.17
CA HIS A 31 23.25 2.84 3.31
C HIS A 31 22.05 2.34 4.12
N ASP A 32 22.09 2.56 5.44
CA ASP A 32 21.00 2.20 6.35
C ASP A 32 19.95 3.32 6.36
N SER A 33 18.70 2.98 6.02
CA SER A 33 17.55 3.90 6.09
C SER A 33 16.69 3.72 7.35
N GLY A 34 17.26 3.15 8.43
CA GLY A 34 16.59 2.90 9.71
C GLY A 34 15.73 1.63 9.74
N HIS A 35 15.28 1.17 8.57
CA HIS A 35 14.48 -0.04 8.40
C HIS A 35 15.10 -0.97 7.35
N PRO A 36 16.28 -1.57 7.61
CA PRO A 36 17.05 -2.27 6.58
C PRO A 36 16.43 -3.59 6.11
N CYS A 37 15.33 -4.06 6.73
CA CYS A 37 14.51 -5.19 6.26
C CYS A 37 13.34 -4.80 5.35
N ASP A 38 13.12 -3.52 5.08
CA ASP A 38 11.97 -3.07 4.30
C ASP A 38 11.98 -3.66 2.86
N PRO A 39 10.81 -4.02 2.29
CA PRO A 39 10.73 -4.62 0.96
C PRO A 39 11.09 -3.70 -0.21
N GLY A 40 11.35 -2.41 -0.02
CA GLY A 40 11.64 -1.44 -1.08
C GLY A 40 12.71 -1.89 -2.09
N ILE A 41 13.88 -2.33 -1.62
CA ILE A 41 14.96 -2.82 -2.49
C ILE A 41 14.57 -4.12 -3.23
N PRO A 42 14.09 -5.19 -2.57
CA PRO A 42 13.62 -6.38 -3.27
C PRO A 42 12.53 -6.15 -4.30
N LEU A 43 11.63 -5.21 -4.02
CA LEU A 43 10.54 -4.85 -4.89
C LEU A 43 11.04 -4.15 -6.15
N LEU A 44 11.91 -3.14 -6.03
CA LEU A 44 12.52 -2.52 -7.20
C LEU A 44 13.37 -3.53 -8.00
N ALA A 45 14.13 -4.40 -7.31
CA ALA A 45 14.90 -5.47 -7.93
C ALA A 45 14.01 -6.46 -8.72
N HIS A 46 12.78 -6.72 -8.27
CA HIS A 46 11.84 -7.58 -8.99
C HIS A 46 11.21 -6.91 -10.24
N LEU A 47 11.17 -5.57 -10.30
CA LEU A 47 10.59 -4.82 -11.41
C LEU A 47 11.59 -4.47 -12.53
N VAL A 48 12.90 -4.53 -12.26
CA VAL A 48 13.93 -4.33 -13.30
C VAL A 48 14.23 -5.63 -14.05
N THR A 49 14.47 -5.53 -15.36
CA THR A 49 14.78 -6.69 -16.21
C THR A 49 16.28 -7.03 -16.29
N ASP A 50 17.14 -6.31 -15.54
CA ASP A 50 18.56 -6.63 -15.42
C ASP A 50 18.76 -7.68 -14.32
N THR A 51 18.74 -8.95 -14.72
CA THR A 51 18.79 -10.10 -13.81
C THR A 51 20.02 -10.09 -12.89
N GLN A 52 21.20 -9.67 -13.38
CA GLN A 52 22.42 -9.69 -12.56
C GLN A 52 22.39 -8.59 -11.50
N THR A 53 21.93 -7.38 -11.85
CA THR A 53 21.76 -6.27 -10.92
C THR A 53 20.70 -6.62 -9.87
N ALA A 54 19.58 -7.21 -10.29
CA ALA A 54 18.53 -7.66 -9.41
C ALA A 54 19.02 -8.72 -8.41
N ILE A 55 19.71 -9.78 -8.88
CA ILE A 55 20.28 -10.82 -8.01
C ILE A 55 21.29 -10.23 -7.01
N ASN A 56 22.15 -9.30 -7.46
CA ASN A 56 23.11 -8.64 -6.58
C ASN A 56 22.42 -7.80 -5.48
N ALA A 57 21.37 -7.05 -5.84
CA ALA A 57 20.57 -6.28 -4.89
C ALA A 57 19.87 -7.18 -3.86
N ILE A 58 19.19 -8.25 -4.31
CA ILE A 58 18.57 -9.26 -3.44
C ILE A 58 19.60 -9.92 -2.51
N THR A 59 20.76 -10.30 -3.03
CA THR A 59 21.82 -10.95 -2.23
C THR A 59 22.37 -10.03 -1.14
N THR A 60 22.47 -8.74 -1.44
CA THR A 60 22.93 -7.72 -0.47
C THR A 60 21.86 -7.44 0.59
N TRP A 61 20.60 -7.23 0.18
CA TRP A 61 19.46 -7.05 1.09
C TRP A 61 19.15 -8.30 1.94
N ALA A 62 19.32 -9.52 1.42
CA ALA A 62 19.08 -10.74 2.19
C ALA A 62 19.98 -10.87 3.43
N ARG A 63 21.09 -10.13 3.50
CA ARG A 63 21.97 -10.06 4.68
C ARG A 63 21.38 -9.23 5.81
N THR A 64 20.46 -8.32 5.51
CA THR A 64 19.73 -7.49 6.48
C THR A 64 18.38 -8.07 6.85
N ALA A 65 17.78 -8.97 6.06
CA ALA A 65 16.50 -9.61 6.39
C ALA A 65 16.49 -10.20 7.81
N GLY A 66 15.48 -9.82 8.61
CA GLY A 66 15.37 -10.16 10.04
C GLY A 66 16.14 -9.25 11.01
N ARG A 67 16.95 -8.29 10.53
CA ARG A 67 17.55 -7.20 11.33
C ARG A 67 16.61 -6.01 11.40
N GLY A 68 15.58 -6.11 12.23
CA GLY A 68 14.63 -5.03 12.44
C GLY A 68 13.99 -5.13 13.81
N PRO A 69 13.15 -4.16 14.18
CA PRO A 69 12.28 -4.30 15.35
C PRO A 69 11.36 -5.52 15.14
N SER A 70 11.32 -6.45 16.10
CA SER A 70 10.62 -7.74 15.96
C SER A 70 9.10 -7.63 16.16
N HIS A 71 8.43 -6.77 15.39
CA HIS A 71 6.98 -6.57 15.39
C HIS A 71 6.36 -7.06 14.07
N PRO A 72 5.07 -7.45 14.04
CA PRO A 72 4.50 -8.16 12.89
C PRO A 72 4.18 -7.27 11.69
N ALA A 73 4.36 -5.94 11.78
CA ALA A 73 3.80 -5.00 10.82
C ALA A 73 4.36 -5.13 9.40
N LEU A 74 3.62 -4.54 8.45
CA LEU A 74 4.01 -4.45 7.05
C LEU A 74 5.11 -3.41 6.83
N TYR A 75 5.07 -2.30 7.56
CA TYR A 75 6.00 -1.18 7.42
C TYR A 75 6.83 -0.98 8.70
N ASP A 76 7.60 0.11 8.77
CA ASP A 76 8.52 0.45 9.87
C ASP A 76 9.52 -0.69 10.20
N GLY A 77 9.98 -1.39 9.16
CA GLY A 77 10.92 -2.52 9.25
C GLY A 77 10.33 -3.79 9.87
N GLY A 78 9.00 -3.90 9.93
CA GLY A 78 8.30 -5.04 10.51
C GLY A 78 8.46 -6.36 9.73
N LEU A 79 8.06 -7.45 10.39
CA LEU A 79 8.23 -8.82 9.90
C LEU A 79 7.35 -9.13 8.68
N ALA A 80 6.18 -8.50 8.51
CA ALA A 80 5.36 -8.70 7.33
C ALA A 80 5.94 -7.98 6.09
N GLY A 81 6.59 -6.82 6.24
CA GLY A 81 7.40 -6.22 5.18
C GLY A 81 8.59 -7.09 4.79
N THR A 82 9.28 -7.64 5.80
CA THR A 82 10.35 -8.61 5.59
C THR A 82 9.87 -9.85 4.81
N LEU A 83 8.66 -10.35 5.10
CA LEU A 83 8.04 -11.46 4.37
C LEU A 83 7.82 -11.14 2.88
N ILE A 84 7.32 -9.95 2.57
CA ILE A 84 7.17 -9.49 1.17
C ILE A 84 8.53 -9.47 0.47
N GLY A 85 9.55 -8.88 1.09
CA GLY A 85 10.90 -8.83 0.54
C GLY A 85 11.50 -10.22 0.30
N LEU A 86 11.27 -11.17 1.21
CA LEU A 86 11.70 -12.56 1.07
C LEU A 86 10.97 -13.31 -0.05
N ARG A 87 9.65 -13.11 -0.23
CA ARG A 87 8.88 -13.71 -1.34
C ARG A 87 9.33 -13.17 -2.69
N LEU A 88 9.44 -11.84 -2.83
CA LEU A 88 9.93 -11.20 -4.05
C LEU A 88 11.37 -11.64 -4.37
N GLY A 89 12.24 -11.68 -3.36
CA GLY A 89 13.61 -12.18 -3.49
C GLY A 89 13.69 -13.67 -3.85
N ALA A 90 12.77 -14.52 -3.37
CA ALA A 90 12.77 -15.95 -3.67
C ALA A 90 12.59 -16.25 -5.16
N ARG A 91 11.94 -15.37 -5.94
CA ARG A 91 11.80 -15.50 -7.40
C ARG A 91 13.14 -15.37 -8.15
N LEU A 92 14.10 -14.64 -7.56
CA LEU A 92 15.44 -14.45 -8.11
C LEU A 92 16.50 -15.31 -7.39
N HIS A 93 16.21 -15.74 -6.15
CA HIS A 93 17.11 -16.52 -5.32
C HIS A 93 16.31 -17.56 -4.48
N PRO A 94 15.93 -18.72 -5.07
CA PRO A 94 15.01 -19.69 -4.46
C PRO A 94 15.34 -20.17 -3.04
N ALA A 95 16.61 -20.13 -2.62
CA ALA A 95 16.99 -20.47 -1.24
C ALA A 95 16.42 -19.52 -0.15
N LEU A 96 15.77 -18.41 -0.53
CA LEU A 96 15.02 -17.55 0.40
C LEU A 96 13.63 -18.11 0.76
N HIS A 97 13.09 -19.04 -0.04
CA HIS A 97 11.73 -19.59 0.13
C HIS A 97 11.51 -20.27 1.50
N PRO A 98 12.47 -21.06 2.07
CA PRO A 98 12.35 -21.60 3.43
C PRO A 98 12.39 -20.54 4.55
N ALA A 99 12.94 -19.35 4.29
CA ALA A 99 12.89 -18.23 5.23
C ALA A 99 11.51 -17.54 5.17
N ALA A 100 11.01 -17.26 3.95
CA ALA A 100 9.66 -16.73 3.72
C ALA A 100 8.59 -17.61 4.37
N ASN A 101 8.62 -18.92 4.14
CA ASN A 101 7.59 -19.84 4.64
C ASN A 101 7.60 -19.96 6.17
N ARG A 102 8.79 -19.98 6.81
CA ARG A 102 8.88 -19.94 8.28
C ARG A 102 8.34 -18.63 8.86
N LEU A 103 8.61 -17.50 8.21
CA LEU A 103 8.14 -16.19 8.66
C LEU A 103 6.62 -16.03 8.50
N ALA A 104 6.06 -16.49 7.37
CA ALA A 104 4.62 -16.55 7.16
C ALA A 104 3.93 -17.46 8.20
N ALA A 105 4.49 -18.64 8.49
CA ALA A 105 3.97 -19.52 9.53
C ALA A 105 4.01 -18.86 10.92
N HIS A 106 5.11 -18.19 11.27
CA HIS A 106 5.24 -17.45 12.52
C HIS A 106 4.16 -16.37 12.68
N LEU A 107 3.99 -15.49 11.68
CA LEU A 107 2.99 -14.42 11.67
C LEU A 107 1.54 -14.94 11.76
N ARG A 108 1.27 -16.13 11.20
CA ARG A 108 -0.04 -16.79 11.26
C ARG A 108 -0.33 -17.42 12.62
N GLN A 109 0.66 -18.04 13.24
CA GLN A 109 0.51 -18.81 14.48
C GLN A 109 0.64 -17.96 15.75
N HIS A 110 1.35 -16.83 15.68
CA HIS A 110 1.70 -16.01 16.85
C HIS A 110 1.28 -14.53 16.68
N PRO A 111 0.02 -14.21 16.30
CA PRO A 111 -0.43 -12.83 16.28
C PRO A 111 -0.39 -12.24 17.70
N PRO A 112 0.04 -10.98 17.87
CA PRO A 112 -0.07 -10.26 19.14
C PRO A 112 -1.51 -10.16 19.64
N ARG A 113 -1.64 -9.86 20.94
CA ARG A 113 -2.92 -9.45 21.53
C ARG A 113 -3.16 -7.97 21.24
N TYR A 114 -4.06 -7.69 20.32
CA TYR A 114 -4.50 -6.34 20.00
C TYR A 114 -5.61 -5.87 20.94
N ARG A 115 -5.71 -4.56 21.17
CA ARG A 115 -6.83 -3.94 21.90
C ARG A 115 -8.09 -3.93 21.04
N THR A 116 -9.25 -4.05 21.69
CA THR A 116 -10.59 -4.01 21.05
C THR A 116 -11.40 -2.75 21.39
N HIS A 117 -10.80 -1.84 22.17
CA HIS A 117 -11.33 -0.54 22.58
C HIS A 117 -10.15 0.38 22.90
N THR A 118 -10.35 1.71 22.88
CA THR A 118 -9.31 2.72 23.18
C THR A 118 -8.01 2.42 22.44
N VAL A 119 -8.14 2.11 21.15
CA VAL A 119 -7.08 1.50 20.33
C VAL A 119 -5.94 2.47 20.04
N THR A 120 -4.76 1.94 19.80
CA THR A 120 -3.64 2.66 19.17
C THR A 120 -3.50 2.17 17.72
N PHE A 121 -2.79 2.91 16.85
CA PHE A 121 -2.61 2.52 15.45
C PHE A 121 -2.13 1.05 15.27
N PRO A 122 -1.15 0.53 16.05
CA PRO A 122 -0.72 -0.88 15.94
C PRO A 122 -1.79 -1.92 16.32
N ASP A 123 -2.91 -1.52 16.92
CA ASP A 123 -4.01 -2.42 17.25
C ASP A 123 -4.90 -2.74 16.05
N TYR A 124 -4.84 -1.99 14.94
CA TYR A 124 -5.73 -2.22 13.80
C TYR A 124 -5.18 -1.87 12.41
N ASP A 125 -4.15 -1.03 12.29
CA ASP A 125 -3.89 -0.30 11.05
C ASP A 125 -3.05 -1.02 9.99
N LEU A 126 -2.88 -0.35 8.84
CA LEU A 126 -2.16 -0.86 7.68
C LEU A 126 -0.64 -0.68 7.81
N ILE A 127 -0.18 0.41 8.45
CA ILE A 127 1.26 0.67 8.62
C ILE A 127 1.88 -0.27 9.65
N SER A 128 1.34 -0.27 10.86
CA SER A 128 1.95 -0.83 12.08
C SER A 128 1.20 -2.04 12.67
N GLY A 129 0.02 -2.36 12.13
CA GLY A 129 -0.95 -3.25 12.76
C GLY A 129 -1.37 -4.49 11.95
N PRO A 130 -2.47 -5.14 12.38
CA PRO A 130 -2.96 -6.40 11.81
C PRO A 130 -3.51 -6.27 10.39
N ALA A 131 -3.98 -5.09 9.94
CA ALA A 131 -4.44 -4.91 8.57
C ALA A 131 -3.26 -5.08 7.60
N GLY A 132 -2.12 -4.41 7.84
CA GLY A 132 -0.91 -4.58 7.03
C GLY A 132 -0.37 -6.01 7.06
N THR A 133 -0.38 -6.63 8.25
CA THR A 133 0.03 -8.03 8.42
C THR A 133 -0.86 -8.99 7.60
N LEU A 134 -2.17 -8.75 7.55
CA LEU A 134 -3.11 -9.52 6.74
C LEU A 134 -2.85 -9.35 5.25
N LEU A 135 -2.69 -8.11 4.76
CA LEU A 135 -2.35 -7.84 3.36
C LEU A 135 -1.08 -8.60 2.93
N ALA A 136 -0.03 -8.58 3.75
CA ALA A 136 1.21 -9.28 3.46
C ALA A 136 1.06 -10.81 3.41
N LEU A 137 0.25 -11.38 4.30
CA LEU A 137 0.01 -12.83 4.33
C LEU A 137 -0.84 -13.30 3.14
N CYS A 138 -1.77 -12.45 2.67
CA CYS A 138 -2.61 -12.65 1.50
C CYS A 138 -1.91 -12.35 0.16
N ALA A 139 -0.89 -11.49 0.12
CA ALA A 139 -0.12 -11.20 -1.09
C ALA A 139 0.50 -12.50 -1.66
N THR A 140 -0.03 -12.96 -2.79
CA THR A 140 0.28 -14.27 -3.37
C THR A 140 1.70 -14.36 -3.93
N ASP A 141 2.24 -15.57 -4.00
CA ASP A 141 3.25 -15.87 -5.01
C ASP A 141 2.54 -16.23 -6.33
N PRO A 142 2.80 -15.53 -7.44
CA PRO A 142 2.09 -15.70 -8.72
C PRO A 142 2.47 -16.99 -9.47
N THR A 143 3.05 -17.97 -8.77
CA THR A 143 3.13 -19.36 -9.25
C THR A 143 1.75 -20.03 -9.33
N GLU A 144 0.70 -19.43 -8.76
CA GLU A 144 -0.65 -19.99 -8.68
C GLU A 144 -1.66 -19.45 -9.70
N THR A 145 -1.31 -18.47 -10.55
CA THR A 145 -2.18 -18.03 -11.67
C THR A 145 -1.67 -18.57 -13.00
N ALA A 146 -1.76 -19.89 -13.18
CA ALA A 146 -1.70 -20.48 -14.51
C ALA A 146 -2.96 -20.09 -15.30
N ASP A 147 -2.78 -19.53 -16.50
CA ASP A 147 -3.87 -19.22 -17.42
C ASP A 147 -4.62 -20.53 -17.80
N PRO A 148 -5.92 -20.66 -17.53
CA PRO A 148 -6.68 -21.88 -17.85
C PRO A 148 -6.81 -22.15 -19.36
N ASN A 149 -6.42 -21.20 -20.24
CA ASN A 149 -6.42 -21.37 -21.70
C ASN A 149 -5.04 -21.18 -22.35
N GLY A 150 -3.96 -21.04 -21.57
CA GLY A 150 -2.61 -20.81 -22.09
C GLY A 150 -1.97 -22.08 -22.64
N THR A 151 -1.93 -22.25 -23.97
CA THR A 151 -1.30 -23.41 -24.61
C THR A 151 0.23 -23.39 -24.49
N ALA A 152 0.78 -24.05 -23.47
CA ALA A 152 2.21 -24.26 -23.34
C ALA A 152 2.73 -25.34 -24.31
N GLN A 153 3.64 -24.97 -25.21
CA GLN A 153 4.50 -25.92 -25.94
C GLN A 153 5.97 -25.68 -25.53
N GLY A 154 6.66 -26.72 -25.05
CA GLY A 154 8.14 -26.69 -24.95
C GLY A 154 8.78 -27.35 -23.73
N ALA A 155 8.94 -28.68 -23.79
CA ALA A 155 10.02 -29.50 -23.20
C ALA A 155 10.34 -29.46 -21.68
N ASP A 156 10.04 -30.58 -21.01
CA ASP A 156 10.98 -31.50 -20.32
C ASP A 156 12.39 -30.99 -19.91
N ALA A 157 13.00 -31.30 -18.77
CA ALA A 157 12.66 -31.95 -17.49
C ALA A 157 13.92 -31.76 -16.55
N VAL A 158 14.09 -32.26 -15.32
CA VAL A 158 13.39 -33.23 -14.44
C VAL A 158 13.61 -32.76 -12.97
N GLY A 159 12.67 -32.99 -12.04
CA GLY A 159 12.92 -32.74 -10.60
C GLY A 159 11.66 -32.51 -9.77
N ALA A 160 10.86 -33.55 -9.54
CA ALA A 160 9.59 -33.43 -8.84
C ALA A 160 9.76 -33.15 -7.33
N PHE A 161 9.43 -31.92 -6.93
CA PHE A 161 8.81 -31.66 -5.62
C PHE A 161 7.33 -31.41 -5.86
N GLU A 162 6.46 -32.09 -5.10
CA GLU A 162 5.02 -31.85 -5.13
C GLU A 162 4.71 -30.48 -4.51
N THR A 163 4.55 -29.46 -5.36
CA THR A 163 3.92 -28.19 -4.98
C THR A 163 2.67 -27.98 -5.81
N ALA A 164 1.66 -28.82 -5.55
CA ALA A 164 0.29 -28.52 -5.97
C ALA A 164 -0.15 -27.23 -5.25
N GLY A 165 -0.56 -26.21 -6.02
CA GLY A 165 -0.92 -24.89 -5.50
C GLY A 165 -2.13 -24.96 -4.58
N ALA A 166 -1.88 -24.91 -3.28
CA ALA A 166 -2.90 -24.77 -2.26
C ALA A 166 -2.92 -23.30 -1.82
N ALA A 167 -3.94 -22.58 -2.29
CA ALA A 167 -4.20 -21.19 -1.94
C ALA A 167 -4.01 -20.98 -0.43
N GLN A 168 -3.07 -20.12 -0.07
CA GLN A 168 -2.64 -19.95 1.31
C GLN A 168 -3.85 -19.60 2.21
N PRO A 169 -4.11 -20.36 3.29
CA PRO A 169 -5.36 -20.22 4.05
C PRO A 169 -5.51 -18.79 4.59
N LEU A 170 -6.74 -18.28 4.65
CA LEU A 170 -6.99 -16.93 5.16
C LEU A 170 -6.45 -16.76 6.60
N PRO A 171 -5.79 -15.63 6.96
CA PRO A 171 -5.42 -15.30 8.34
C PRO A 171 -6.64 -15.00 9.24
N ARG A 172 -7.51 -15.99 9.48
CA ARG A 172 -8.83 -15.83 10.13
C ARG A 172 -8.78 -15.09 11.47
N ALA A 173 -7.72 -15.23 12.26
CA ALA A 173 -7.56 -14.49 13.52
C ALA A 173 -7.41 -12.97 13.33
N LEU A 174 -6.64 -12.54 12.33
CA LEU A 174 -6.46 -11.10 11.99
C LEU A 174 -7.76 -10.53 11.40
N ALA A 175 -8.37 -11.27 10.48
CA ALA A 175 -9.63 -10.89 9.85
C ALA A 175 -10.78 -10.80 10.86
N ALA A 176 -10.90 -11.75 11.79
CA ALA A 176 -11.90 -11.73 12.86
C ALA A 176 -11.69 -10.55 13.83
N HIS A 177 -10.44 -10.21 14.15
CA HIS A 177 -10.12 -9.06 14.98
C HIS A 177 -10.54 -7.74 14.30
N LEU A 178 -10.19 -7.55 13.02
CA LEU A 178 -10.60 -6.37 12.26
C LEU A 178 -12.12 -6.27 12.11
N ALA A 179 -12.81 -7.40 11.88
CA ALA A 179 -14.27 -7.44 11.80
C ALA A 179 -14.93 -7.10 13.15
N LEU A 180 -14.36 -7.56 14.26
CA LEU A 180 -14.81 -7.22 15.61
C LEU A 180 -14.73 -5.70 15.86
N LEU A 181 -13.72 -5.00 15.35
CA LEU A 181 -13.61 -3.54 15.48
C LEU A 181 -14.71 -2.77 14.73
N CYS A 182 -15.42 -3.43 13.81
CA CYS A 182 -16.53 -2.90 13.01
C CYS A 182 -17.88 -3.59 13.35
N ASP A 183 -18.05 -4.06 14.58
CA ASP A 183 -19.26 -4.76 15.03
C ASP A 183 -20.48 -3.85 15.29
N ASP A 184 -20.32 -2.53 15.12
CA ASP A 184 -21.33 -1.49 15.33
C ASP A 184 -21.24 -0.39 14.25
N GLU A 185 -22.36 0.28 13.96
CA GLU A 185 -22.50 1.28 12.88
C GLU A 185 -21.68 2.57 13.09
N GLU A 186 -21.37 2.92 14.33
CA GLU A 186 -20.61 4.13 14.69
C GLU A 186 -19.13 3.83 15.01
N LEU A 187 -18.70 2.58 14.77
CA LEU A 187 -17.32 2.10 14.94
C LEU A 187 -16.66 2.50 16.30
N PRO A 188 -17.35 2.41 17.45
CA PRO A 188 -16.85 2.91 18.73
C PRO A 188 -15.53 2.26 19.18
N ARG A 189 -15.26 1.03 18.72
CA ARG A 189 -14.01 0.29 18.99
C ARG A 189 -12.79 0.88 18.29
N LEU A 190 -12.98 1.55 17.15
CA LEU A 190 -11.93 2.26 16.41
C LEU A 190 -11.66 3.67 16.96
N ARG A 191 -12.34 4.10 18.04
CA ARG A 191 -11.97 5.33 18.76
C ARG A 191 -10.61 5.15 19.40
N THR A 192 -9.65 5.95 18.95
CA THR A 192 -8.28 5.85 19.42
C THR A 192 -8.12 6.35 20.85
N GLY A 193 -7.23 5.74 21.62
CA GLY A 193 -6.87 6.14 22.96
C GLY A 193 -5.37 6.39 23.10
N HIS A 194 -4.94 6.72 24.32
CA HIS A 194 -3.51 6.82 24.70
C HIS A 194 -2.66 7.84 23.92
N TYR A 195 -3.26 8.72 23.12
CA TYR A 195 -2.57 9.80 22.41
C TYR A 195 -2.75 11.18 23.06
N ALA A 196 -3.44 11.27 24.19
CA ALA A 196 -3.57 12.50 24.97
C ALA A 196 -2.18 13.07 25.32
N GLY A 197 -1.89 14.29 24.87
CA GLY A 197 -0.58 14.94 25.04
C GLY A 197 0.54 14.41 24.13
N HIS A 198 0.28 13.45 23.23
CA HIS A 198 1.29 12.97 22.29
C HIS A 198 1.62 14.04 21.23
N PRO A 199 2.90 14.42 21.04
CA PRO A 199 3.29 15.61 20.28
C PRO A 199 2.82 15.62 18.82
N HIS A 200 2.61 14.44 18.23
CA HIS A 200 2.19 14.28 16.83
C HIS A 200 0.81 13.64 16.66
N LEU A 201 0.16 13.16 17.74
CA LEU A 201 -1.06 12.33 17.65
C LEU A 201 -2.20 12.78 18.57
N ALA A 202 -2.02 13.82 19.39
CA ALA A 202 -3.10 14.35 20.23
C ALA A 202 -4.38 14.75 19.46
N TRP A 203 -4.26 15.06 18.16
CA TRP A 203 -5.38 15.42 17.27
C TRP A 203 -6.37 14.28 16.98
N VAL A 204 -5.95 13.01 17.13
CA VAL A 204 -6.80 11.82 16.91
C VAL A 204 -7.36 11.24 18.21
N ASN A 205 -6.77 11.56 19.37
CA ASN A 205 -7.17 10.99 20.66
C ASN A 205 -8.68 11.14 20.96
N GLY A 206 -9.37 10.03 21.21
CA GLY A 206 -10.82 9.97 21.43
C GLY A 206 -11.67 9.90 20.15
N ARG A 207 -11.03 10.07 18.98
CA ARG A 207 -11.65 10.12 17.66
C ARG A 207 -11.23 8.90 16.82
N ILE A 208 -11.94 8.68 15.73
CA ILE A 208 -11.70 7.58 14.79
C ILE A 208 -10.88 8.13 13.61
N ASN A 209 -9.77 7.49 13.28
CA ASN A 209 -8.94 7.88 12.13
C ASN A 209 -9.57 7.41 10.81
N THR A 210 -9.61 8.23 9.77
CA THR A 210 -10.24 7.87 8.47
C THR A 210 -9.27 7.25 7.45
N GLY A 211 -7.97 7.51 7.58
CA GLY A 211 -6.98 7.33 6.52
C GLY A 211 -6.71 5.87 6.12
N MET A 212 -6.05 5.71 4.97
CA MET A 212 -5.63 4.39 4.46
C MET A 212 -4.51 3.80 5.32
N GLY A 213 -3.53 4.61 5.72
CA GLY A 213 -2.40 4.12 6.51
C GLY A 213 -2.80 3.73 7.94
N HIS A 214 -3.49 4.65 8.63
CA HIS A 214 -3.71 4.60 10.08
C HIS A 214 -5.20 4.57 10.49
N GLY A 215 -6.14 4.32 9.59
CA GLY A 215 -7.57 4.55 9.82
C GLY A 215 -8.53 3.53 9.20
N VAL A 216 -9.82 3.89 9.18
CA VAL A 216 -10.90 3.01 8.73
C VAL A 216 -10.71 2.56 7.28
N ALA A 217 -10.16 3.39 6.39
CA ALA A 217 -9.91 2.95 5.00
C ALA A 217 -8.90 1.79 4.93
N GLY A 218 -7.86 1.77 5.77
CA GLY A 218 -6.94 0.63 5.86
C GLY A 218 -7.63 -0.64 6.39
N VAL A 219 -8.56 -0.49 7.33
CA VAL A 219 -9.38 -1.61 7.86
C VAL A 219 -10.34 -2.14 6.78
N VAL A 220 -11.01 -1.25 6.04
CA VAL A 220 -11.85 -1.57 4.89
C VAL A 220 -11.06 -2.37 3.86
N THR A 221 -9.89 -1.90 3.45
CA THR A 221 -9.05 -2.60 2.47
C THR A 221 -8.55 -3.97 2.95
N ALA A 222 -8.23 -4.14 4.23
CA ALA A 222 -7.89 -5.45 4.79
C ALA A 222 -9.10 -6.39 4.90
N LEU A 223 -10.29 -5.88 5.23
CA LEU A 223 -11.54 -6.66 5.24
C LEU A 223 -11.96 -7.07 3.81
N THR A 224 -11.85 -6.17 2.84
CA THR A 224 -12.03 -6.45 1.40
C THR A 224 -11.05 -7.52 0.94
N THR A 225 -9.78 -7.41 1.31
CA THR A 225 -8.77 -8.43 0.99
C THR A 225 -9.13 -9.77 1.63
N ALA A 226 -9.56 -9.79 2.89
CA ALA A 226 -9.99 -11.01 3.56
C ALA A 226 -11.19 -11.67 2.85
N LEU A 227 -12.20 -10.88 2.47
CA LEU A 227 -13.38 -11.33 1.74
C LEU A 227 -13.03 -11.90 0.35
N ARG A 228 -12.15 -11.22 -0.41
CA ARG A 228 -11.66 -11.73 -1.71
C ARG A 228 -10.85 -13.03 -1.59
N HIS A 229 -10.34 -13.35 -0.40
CA HIS A 229 -9.64 -14.61 -0.10
C HIS A 229 -10.53 -15.68 0.56
N THR A 230 -11.85 -15.46 0.71
CA THR A 230 -12.75 -16.54 1.14
C THR A 230 -13.10 -17.46 -0.03
N GLY A 231 -12.55 -18.67 -0.03
CA GLY A 231 -12.93 -19.74 -0.96
C GLY A 231 -14.30 -20.37 -0.64
N PRO A 232 -14.81 -21.27 -1.50
CA PRO A 232 -16.15 -21.86 -1.39
C PRO A 232 -16.36 -22.69 -0.11
N ASP A 233 -15.29 -23.26 0.46
CA ASP A 233 -15.34 -24.09 1.67
C ASP A 233 -15.27 -23.27 2.98
N GLN A 234 -15.33 -21.93 2.92
CA GLN A 234 -15.32 -21.11 4.13
C GLN A 234 -16.68 -21.13 4.85
N ASP A 235 -16.62 -21.27 6.18
CA ASP A 235 -17.71 -21.03 7.13
C ASP A 235 -18.56 -19.80 6.74
N PRO A 236 -19.83 -20.00 6.30
CA PRO A 236 -20.69 -18.92 5.82
C PRO A 236 -20.94 -17.82 6.85
N ASP A 237 -21.07 -18.18 8.14
CA ASP A 237 -21.28 -17.19 9.20
C ASP A 237 -20.07 -16.27 9.36
N PHE A 238 -18.86 -16.75 9.02
CA PHE A 238 -17.66 -15.92 9.01
C PHE A 238 -17.59 -15.01 7.79
N VAL A 239 -18.03 -15.48 6.61
CA VAL A 239 -18.15 -14.64 5.41
C VAL A 239 -19.17 -13.52 5.65
N ASP A 240 -20.34 -13.83 6.22
CA ASP A 240 -21.38 -12.85 6.57
C ASP A 240 -20.87 -11.81 7.58
N ARG A 241 -20.12 -12.24 8.62
CA ARG A 241 -19.47 -11.32 9.57
C ARG A 241 -18.48 -10.38 8.89
N LEU A 242 -17.66 -10.86 7.94
CA LEU A 242 -16.74 -10.01 7.17
C LEU A 242 -17.51 -9.00 6.32
N SER A 243 -18.51 -9.44 5.55
CA SER A 243 -19.32 -8.58 4.68
C SER A 243 -20.09 -7.53 5.48
N THR A 244 -20.66 -7.90 6.63
CA THR A 244 -21.36 -6.98 7.54
C THR A 244 -20.42 -5.94 8.14
N ALA A 245 -19.25 -6.36 8.63
CA ALA A 245 -18.22 -5.46 9.16
C ALA A 245 -17.69 -4.48 8.08
N LEU A 246 -17.45 -4.99 6.87
CA LEU A 246 -17.02 -4.19 5.72
C LEU A 246 -18.08 -3.16 5.33
N GLY A 247 -19.34 -3.59 5.18
CA GLY A 247 -20.46 -2.71 4.83
C GLY A 247 -20.71 -1.61 5.87
N ARG A 248 -20.48 -1.88 7.15
CA ARG A 248 -20.51 -0.86 8.23
C ARG A 248 -19.39 0.16 8.09
N ALA A 249 -18.15 -0.31 7.96
CA ALA A 249 -16.98 0.56 7.83
C ALA A 249 -17.05 1.46 6.58
N THR A 250 -17.48 0.90 5.45
CA THR A 250 -17.76 1.61 4.20
C THR A 250 -18.85 2.68 4.38
N ARG A 251 -20.02 2.31 4.94
CA ARG A 251 -21.11 3.28 5.19
C ARG A 251 -20.72 4.36 6.21
N TRP A 252 -19.87 4.04 7.20
CA TRP A 252 -19.34 5.05 8.12
C TRP A 252 -18.44 6.04 7.40
N LEU A 253 -17.47 5.57 6.60
CA LEU A 253 -16.59 6.43 5.81
C LEU A 253 -17.36 7.36 4.85
N ILE A 254 -18.41 6.87 4.19
CA ILE A 254 -19.27 7.70 3.34
C ILE A 254 -19.91 8.85 4.14
N ARG A 255 -20.35 8.60 5.39
CA ARG A 255 -20.87 9.66 6.30
C ARG A 255 -19.80 10.66 6.74
N GLN A 256 -18.52 10.33 6.65
CA GLN A 256 -17.41 11.23 7.01
C GLN A 256 -16.92 12.12 5.86
N ALA A 257 -17.45 11.93 4.64
CA ALA A 257 -17.04 12.70 3.48
C ALA A 257 -17.65 14.11 3.47
N TYR A 258 -16.94 15.06 2.89
CA TYR A 258 -17.40 16.41 2.59
C TYR A 258 -16.76 16.91 1.30
N ASP A 259 -17.36 17.92 0.68
CA ASP A 259 -16.81 18.59 -0.49
C ASP A 259 -16.08 19.88 -0.04
N ASP A 260 -14.83 20.08 -0.47
CA ASP A 260 -14.01 21.23 -0.08
C ASP A 260 -14.14 22.44 -1.03
N GLU A 261 -13.49 23.56 -0.71
CA GLU A 261 -13.54 24.81 -1.46
C GLU A 261 -12.87 24.74 -2.85
N ARG A 262 -12.13 23.65 -3.12
CA ARG A 262 -11.60 23.31 -4.45
C ARG A 262 -12.54 22.38 -5.24
N GLY A 263 -13.68 22.00 -4.67
CA GLY A 263 -14.66 21.09 -5.28
C GLY A 263 -14.29 19.62 -5.13
N ILE A 264 -13.32 19.26 -4.29
CA ILE A 264 -12.89 17.88 -4.09
C ILE A 264 -13.73 17.23 -2.99
N ARG A 265 -14.32 16.08 -3.29
CA ARG A 265 -14.88 15.20 -2.27
C ARG A 265 -13.75 14.54 -1.49
N THR A 266 -13.65 14.86 -0.21
CA THR A 266 -12.54 14.46 0.66
C THR A 266 -12.99 14.10 2.07
N TRP A 267 -12.02 13.72 2.90
CA TRP A 267 -12.20 13.28 4.28
C TRP A 267 -11.27 14.05 5.22
N PRO A 268 -11.71 14.35 6.46
CA PRO A 268 -10.80 14.83 7.49
C PRO A 268 -9.90 13.68 7.93
N ALA A 269 -8.70 13.94 8.47
CA ALA A 269 -7.82 12.87 8.97
C ALA A 269 -8.42 12.07 10.15
N ALA A 270 -9.37 12.65 10.88
CA ALA A 270 -10.17 12.00 11.92
C ALA A 270 -11.65 12.39 11.79
N GLY A 271 -12.53 11.45 12.11
CA GLY A 271 -13.98 11.54 11.94
C GLY A 271 -14.61 12.81 12.53
N LEU A 272 -15.68 13.24 11.88
CA LEU A 272 -16.46 14.43 12.14
C LEU A 272 -17.39 14.22 13.33
N ASP A 273 -17.08 14.87 14.45
CA ASP A 273 -18.06 15.07 15.52
C ASP A 273 -19.02 16.24 15.17
N HIS A 274 -18.61 17.12 14.24
CA HIS A 274 -19.32 18.30 13.73
C HIS A 274 -19.04 18.50 12.23
N PRO A 275 -19.87 19.26 11.48
CA PRO A 275 -19.58 19.61 10.08
C PRO A 275 -18.18 20.26 9.93
N PRO A 276 -17.38 19.84 8.94
CA PRO A 276 -16.03 20.36 8.75
C PRO A 276 -16.06 21.79 8.21
N SER A 277 -14.93 22.48 8.37
CA SER A 277 -14.66 23.65 7.52
C SER A 277 -14.52 23.18 6.07
N PRO A 278 -15.12 23.85 5.07
CA PRO A 278 -14.92 23.51 3.67
C PRO A 278 -13.51 23.89 3.17
N LYS A 279 -12.63 24.44 4.01
CA LYS A 279 -11.28 24.84 3.61
C LYS A 279 -10.49 23.65 3.04
N ALA A 280 -9.89 23.83 1.87
CA ALA A 280 -9.10 22.79 1.22
C ALA A 280 -7.84 22.48 2.04
N HIS A 281 -7.56 21.19 2.19
CA HIS A 281 -6.37 20.71 2.88
C HIS A 281 -5.29 20.29 1.86
N PRO A 282 -4.02 20.70 2.04
CA PRO A 282 -2.94 20.46 1.07
C PRO A 282 -2.45 19.01 1.04
N ARG A 283 -3.07 18.07 1.75
CA ARG A 283 -2.70 16.65 1.74
C ARG A 283 -3.80 15.84 1.07
N GLN A 284 -3.57 15.50 -0.20
CA GLN A 284 -4.36 14.51 -0.92
C GLN A 284 -3.43 13.37 -1.34
N ALA A 285 -3.34 12.35 -0.50
CA ALA A 285 -2.33 11.32 -0.50
C ALA A 285 -2.92 9.90 -0.49
N TRP A 286 -2.09 8.88 -0.74
CA TRP A 286 -2.48 7.49 -0.48
C TRP A 286 -2.79 7.30 1.02
N CYS A 287 -1.90 7.71 1.93
CA CYS A 287 -2.07 7.43 3.35
C CYS A 287 -3.25 8.19 4.01
N TYR A 288 -3.59 9.39 3.53
CA TYR A 288 -4.67 10.25 4.01
C TYR A 288 -5.25 11.13 2.89
N GLY A 289 -6.57 11.27 2.86
CA GLY A 289 -7.30 12.06 1.86
C GLY A 289 -7.94 11.18 0.78
N THR A 290 -8.45 11.81 -0.26
CA THR A 290 -9.28 11.17 -1.29
C THR A 290 -8.61 10.00 -2.02
N PRO A 291 -7.30 9.99 -2.39
CA PRO A 291 -6.75 8.89 -3.18
C PRO A 291 -6.93 7.51 -2.52
N GLY A 292 -6.39 7.31 -1.31
CA GLY A 292 -6.49 6.02 -0.63
C GLY A 292 -7.92 5.67 -0.20
N ILE A 293 -8.69 6.65 0.28
CA ILE A 293 -10.04 6.41 0.82
C ILE A 293 -11.04 6.10 -0.29
N ALA A 294 -11.00 6.82 -1.42
CA ALA A 294 -11.86 6.52 -2.57
C ALA A 294 -11.55 5.14 -3.15
N TRP A 295 -10.27 4.74 -3.23
CA TRP A 295 -9.92 3.38 -3.65
C TRP A 295 -10.44 2.32 -2.68
N ALA A 296 -10.25 2.48 -1.37
CA ALA A 296 -10.73 1.54 -0.37
C ALA A 296 -12.25 1.32 -0.46
N LEU A 297 -13.01 2.40 -0.65
CA LEU A 297 -14.46 2.36 -0.86
C LEU A 297 -14.85 1.68 -2.18
N TRP A 298 -14.18 2.01 -3.28
CA TRP A 298 -14.45 1.41 -4.60
C TRP A 298 -14.15 -0.10 -4.61
N ASP A 299 -13.00 -0.51 -4.07
CA ASP A 299 -12.60 -1.93 -3.97
C ASP A 299 -13.53 -2.74 -3.05
N ALA A 300 -13.99 -2.14 -1.94
CA ALA A 300 -14.98 -2.76 -1.06
C ALA A 300 -16.35 -2.92 -1.74
N ALA A 301 -16.77 -1.90 -2.50
CA ALA A 301 -18.03 -1.91 -3.23
C ALA A 301 -18.03 -2.99 -4.33
N ASP A 302 -16.95 -3.10 -5.11
CA ASP A 302 -16.73 -4.18 -6.09
C ASP A 302 -16.76 -5.57 -5.44
N ALA A 303 -16.14 -5.74 -4.25
CA ALA A 303 -16.15 -7.02 -3.53
C ALA A 303 -17.54 -7.40 -2.96
N LEU A 304 -18.39 -6.41 -2.67
CA LEU A 304 -19.74 -6.59 -2.16
C LEU A 304 -20.83 -6.62 -3.26
N GLY A 305 -20.48 -6.29 -4.51
CA GLY A 305 -21.45 -6.10 -5.60
C GLY A 305 -22.31 -4.84 -5.49
N ASP A 306 -21.87 -3.84 -4.70
CA ASP A 306 -22.59 -2.58 -4.49
C ASP A 306 -22.19 -1.54 -5.56
N THR A 307 -22.88 -1.58 -6.71
CA THR A 307 -22.60 -0.65 -7.81
C THR A 307 -22.83 0.82 -7.44
N ALA A 308 -23.78 1.12 -6.55
CA ALA A 308 -24.09 2.49 -6.15
C ALA A 308 -22.95 3.10 -5.32
N THR A 309 -22.34 2.33 -4.41
CA THR A 309 -21.15 2.78 -3.68
C THR A 309 -19.92 2.84 -4.59
N ALA A 310 -19.79 1.92 -5.55
CA ALA A 310 -18.69 1.97 -6.53
C ALA A 310 -18.75 3.24 -7.39
N ASP A 311 -19.91 3.58 -7.95
CA ASP A 311 -20.13 4.81 -8.72
C ASP A 311 -19.86 6.06 -7.86
N TRP A 312 -20.32 6.07 -6.61
CA TRP A 312 -20.06 7.18 -5.67
C TRP A 312 -18.57 7.37 -5.38
N ALA A 313 -17.83 6.27 -5.18
CA ALA A 313 -16.39 6.31 -4.93
C ALA A 313 -15.59 6.72 -6.17
N ALA A 314 -15.98 6.26 -7.36
CA ALA A 314 -15.42 6.70 -8.63
C ALA A 314 -15.69 8.20 -8.89
N ALA A 315 -16.89 8.71 -8.54
CA ALA A 315 -17.20 10.13 -8.59
C ALA A 315 -16.33 10.95 -7.61
N ALA A 316 -16.10 10.46 -6.39
CA ALA A 316 -15.19 11.11 -5.44
C ALA A 316 -13.76 11.20 -6.01
N PHE A 317 -13.23 10.10 -6.56
CA PHE A 317 -11.92 10.13 -7.22
C PHE A 317 -11.88 11.03 -8.46
N THR A 318 -12.97 11.13 -9.22
CA THR A 318 -13.10 12.05 -10.36
C THR A 318 -12.93 13.50 -9.90
N THR A 319 -13.64 13.93 -8.86
CA THR A 319 -13.51 15.32 -8.34
C THR A 319 -12.07 15.64 -7.93
N LEU A 320 -11.38 14.70 -7.28
CA LEU A 320 -9.96 14.81 -6.96
C LEU A 320 -9.11 14.97 -8.22
N ALA A 321 -9.27 14.09 -9.22
CA ALA A 321 -8.42 14.06 -10.40
C ALA A 321 -8.56 15.31 -11.29
N GLU A 322 -9.78 15.87 -11.38
CA GLU A 322 -10.06 17.11 -12.10
C GLU A 322 -9.44 18.33 -11.40
N HIS A 323 -9.50 18.39 -10.07
CA HIS A 323 -9.05 19.54 -9.27
C HIS A 323 -7.68 19.33 -8.60
N TYR A 324 -6.96 18.25 -8.94
CA TYR A 324 -5.63 17.98 -8.40
C TYR A 324 -4.65 19.06 -8.83
N ASP A 325 -3.81 19.50 -7.90
CA ASP A 325 -2.86 20.59 -8.06
C ASP A 325 -1.55 20.14 -7.42
N GLU A 326 -0.56 19.78 -8.23
CA GLU A 326 0.73 19.24 -7.78
C GLU A 326 1.55 20.28 -7.00
N THR A 327 1.19 21.57 -7.06
CA THR A 327 1.84 22.62 -6.27
C THR A 327 1.27 22.70 -4.85
N PHE A 328 -0.04 22.41 -4.69
CA PHE A 328 -0.77 22.53 -3.43
C PHE A 328 -1.02 21.20 -2.71
N HIS A 329 -1.39 20.12 -3.41
CA HIS A 329 -1.75 18.81 -2.82
C HIS A 329 -0.56 17.90 -2.51
N LEU A 330 0.63 18.21 -3.05
CA LEU A 330 1.88 17.58 -2.66
C LEU A 330 2.44 18.37 -1.48
N TYR A 331 2.24 17.85 -0.27
CA TYR A 331 2.61 18.50 0.98
C TYR A 331 3.92 17.97 1.54
N GLY A 332 4.72 18.85 2.13
CA GLY A 332 5.96 18.53 2.84
C GLY A 332 7.18 19.22 2.23
N ASP A 333 8.25 19.23 3.01
CA ASP A 333 9.46 20.04 2.76
C ASP A 333 10.55 19.26 2.02
N THR A 334 10.47 17.93 2.00
CA THR A 334 11.50 17.05 1.44
C THR A 334 11.09 16.42 0.10
N PRO A 335 12.05 15.96 -0.73
CA PRO A 335 11.73 15.24 -1.97
C PRO A 335 10.89 13.99 -1.72
N GLN A 336 11.21 13.22 -0.67
CA GLN A 336 10.44 12.04 -0.28
C GLN A 336 8.99 12.36 0.11
N ASP A 337 8.74 13.48 0.79
CA ASP A 337 7.37 13.88 1.14
C ASP A 337 6.54 14.15 -0.11
N ARG A 338 7.10 14.87 -1.08
CA ARG A 338 6.39 15.33 -2.27
C ARG A 338 6.26 14.26 -3.35
N LEU A 339 7.16 13.29 -3.39
CA LEU A 339 7.27 12.34 -4.51
C LEU A 339 7.06 10.88 -4.10
N GLY A 340 7.22 10.50 -2.82
CA GLY A 340 7.12 9.13 -2.32
C GLY A 340 5.73 8.49 -2.40
N LEU A 341 5.62 7.22 -1.97
CA LEU A 341 4.36 6.47 -1.96
C LEU A 341 3.42 6.87 -0.81
N CYS A 342 3.96 7.22 0.36
CA CYS A 342 3.12 7.50 1.55
C CYS A 342 2.17 8.69 1.30
N HIS A 343 2.76 9.86 1.00
CA HIS A 343 2.02 11.12 0.81
C HIS A 343 2.47 11.96 -0.39
N GLY A 344 3.29 11.40 -1.27
CA GLY A 344 3.77 12.06 -2.47
C GLY A 344 3.08 11.60 -3.76
N ALA A 345 3.58 12.13 -4.88
CA ALA A 345 3.04 11.92 -6.22
C ALA A 345 3.02 10.43 -6.64
N ALA A 346 3.97 9.60 -6.20
CA ALA A 346 3.99 8.18 -6.55
C ALA A 346 2.84 7.39 -5.91
N GLY A 347 2.40 7.77 -4.69
CA GLY A 347 1.25 7.15 -4.04
C GLY A 347 -0.06 7.43 -4.80
N VAL A 348 -0.25 8.68 -5.22
CA VAL A 348 -1.41 9.09 -6.01
C VAL A 348 -1.36 8.48 -7.42
N LEU A 349 -0.17 8.33 -8.00
CA LEU A 349 0.03 7.62 -9.28
C LEU A 349 -0.38 6.14 -9.19
N ALA A 350 0.02 5.45 -8.12
CA ALA A 350 -0.33 4.04 -7.92
C ALA A 350 -1.86 3.85 -7.79
N VAL A 351 -2.53 4.74 -7.04
CA VAL A 351 -4.00 4.77 -6.96
C VAL A 351 -4.64 5.07 -8.33
N ALA A 352 -4.07 6.00 -9.10
CA ALA A 352 -4.58 6.33 -10.44
C ALA A 352 -4.41 5.16 -11.44
N ASP A 353 -3.32 4.39 -11.42
CA ASP A 353 -3.16 3.17 -12.24
C ASP A 353 -4.17 2.08 -11.83
N ALA A 354 -4.54 2.01 -10.54
CA ALA A 354 -5.55 1.07 -10.05
C ALA A 354 -6.97 1.45 -10.51
N PHE A 355 -7.37 2.73 -10.42
CA PHE A 355 -8.66 3.21 -10.95
C PHE A 355 -8.75 3.15 -12.48
N ASP A 356 -7.68 3.47 -13.20
CA ASP A 356 -7.57 3.27 -14.65
C ASP A 356 -7.85 1.80 -15.02
N ARG A 357 -7.13 0.87 -14.37
CA ARG A 357 -7.20 -0.57 -14.67
C ARG A 357 -8.49 -1.26 -14.27
N HIS A 358 -9.03 -0.98 -13.08
CA HIS A 358 -10.15 -1.73 -12.52
C HIS A 358 -11.49 -1.03 -12.67
N ALA A 359 -11.52 0.31 -12.70
CA ALA A 359 -12.74 1.10 -12.89
C ALA A 359 -12.87 1.71 -14.31
N GLY A 360 -11.83 1.64 -15.15
CA GLY A 360 -11.85 2.22 -16.50
C GLY A 360 -11.97 3.75 -16.52
N LEU A 361 -11.59 4.42 -15.43
CA LEU A 361 -11.99 5.80 -15.16
C LEU A 361 -11.16 6.84 -15.96
N PRO A 362 -11.74 7.63 -16.90
CA PRO A 362 -10.97 8.54 -17.76
C PRO A 362 -10.21 9.64 -17.01
N ALA A 363 -10.75 10.10 -15.88
CA ALA A 363 -10.09 11.07 -15.01
C ALA A 363 -8.81 10.49 -14.37
N ALA A 364 -8.79 9.18 -14.08
CA ALA A 364 -7.62 8.50 -13.56
C ALA A 364 -6.49 8.38 -14.60
N ILE A 365 -6.82 8.09 -15.85
CA ILE A 365 -5.86 8.10 -16.98
C ILE A 365 -5.20 9.49 -17.10
N THR A 366 -6.00 10.56 -17.00
CA THR A 366 -5.54 11.94 -17.11
C THR A 366 -4.59 12.33 -15.96
N LEU A 367 -4.97 12.00 -14.72
CA LEU A 367 -4.12 12.22 -13.54
C LEU A 367 -2.83 11.40 -13.59
N LYS A 368 -2.92 10.12 -13.99
CA LYS A 368 -1.77 9.22 -14.18
C LYS A 368 -0.74 9.81 -15.14
N HIS A 369 -1.16 10.31 -16.31
CA HIS A 369 -0.24 10.98 -17.26
C HIS A 369 0.44 12.22 -16.67
N ARG A 370 -0.31 13.07 -15.96
CA ARG A 370 0.24 14.25 -15.26
C ARG A 370 1.30 13.86 -14.22
N LEU A 371 1.00 12.87 -13.39
CA LEU A 371 1.89 12.44 -12.30
C LEU A 371 3.14 11.72 -12.82
N VAL A 372 3.05 10.94 -13.91
CA VAL A 372 4.23 10.38 -14.59
C VAL A 372 5.14 11.51 -15.09
N HIS A 373 4.60 12.53 -15.75
CA HIS A 373 5.37 13.70 -16.19
C HIS A 373 6.00 14.47 -15.00
N HIS A 374 5.23 14.70 -13.93
CA HIS A 374 5.72 15.37 -12.72
C HIS A 374 6.90 14.60 -12.08
N LEU A 375 6.73 13.30 -11.82
CA LEU A 375 7.75 12.46 -11.20
C LEU A 375 9.02 12.37 -12.06
N THR A 376 8.88 12.11 -13.37
CA THR A 376 10.04 12.01 -14.28
C THR A 376 10.81 13.33 -14.41
N HIS A 377 10.15 14.48 -14.29
CA HIS A 377 10.80 15.78 -14.26
C HIS A 377 11.54 16.05 -12.94
N HIS A 378 10.89 15.78 -11.80
CA HIS A 378 11.45 16.14 -10.48
C HIS A 378 12.46 15.13 -9.92
N LEU A 379 12.40 13.84 -10.28
CA LEU A 379 13.39 12.84 -9.85
C LEU A 379 14.79 13.14 -10.40
N ALA A 380 14.90 13.62 -11.64
CA ALA A 380 16.18 13.99 -12.25
C ALA A 380 16.92 15.12 -11.52
N SER A 381 16.22 15.89 -10.67
CA SER A 381 16.77 17.01 -9.90
C SER A 381 17.38 16.61 -8.55
N HIS A 382 17.21 15.35 -8.10
CA HIS A 382 17.58 14.93 -6.74
C HIS A 382 18.57 13.76 -6.76
N PRO A 383 19.72 13.85 -6.06
CA PRO A 383 20.68 12.76 -6.03
C PRO A 383 20.11 11.55 -5.27
N PRO A 384 20.31 10.30 -5.73
CA PRO A 384 19.75 9.13 -5.07
C PRO A 384 20.19 8.94 -3.61
N SER A 385 21.38 9.43 -3.23
CA SER A 385 21.88 9.41 -1.86
C SER A 385 21.11 10.29 -0.88
N ALA A 386 20.23 11.18 -1.35
CA ALA A 386 19.34 11.97 -0.50
C ALA A 386 18.08 11.19 -0.06
N TRP A 387 17.87 9.96 -0.56
CA TRP A 387 16.64 9.21 -0.35
C TRP A 387 16.82 8.02 0.61
N PRO A 388 15.79 7.74 1.44
CA PRO A 388 15.64 6.46 2.10
C PRO A 388 15.56 5.28 1.11
N THR A 389 15.74 4.07 1.62
CA THR A 389 15.67 2.81 0.85
C THR A 389 14.39 2.01 1.12
N ASP A 390 13.52 2.49 2.00
CA ASP A 390 12.22 1.89 2.26
C ASP A 390 11.22 2.09 1.10
N LEU A 391 10.15 1.32 1.13
CA LEU A 391 9.10 1.34 0.12
C LEU A 391 8.27 2.63 0.19
N LEU A 392 7.87 3.10 1.37
CA LEU A 392 6.88 4.18 1.49
C LEU A 392 7.43 5.57 1.15
N ASN A 393 8.66 5.86 1.56
CA ASN A 393 9.26 7.19 1.45
C ASN A 393 10.50 7.16 0.56
N GLY A 394 11.11 5.99 0.37
CA GLY A 394 12.32 5.86 -0.41
C GLY A 394 12.14 6.01 -1.92
N LEU A 395 13.28 6.19 -2.58
CA LEU A 395 13.37 6.15 -4.04
C LEU A 395 12.91 4.80 -4.63
N PRO A 396 13.09 3.62 -3.98
CA PRO A 396 12.64 2.35 -4.55
C PRO A 396 11.14 2.28 -4.82
N GLY A 397 10.29 2.71 -3.89
CA GLY A 397 8.84 2.74 -4.10
C GLY A 397 8.40 3.76 -5.14
N THR A 398 9.07 4.92 -5.16
CA THR A 398 8.83 5.98 -6.14
C THR A 398 9.11 5.49 -7.58
N LEU A 399 10.23 4.79 -7.78
CA LEU A 399 10.58 4.17 -9.06
C LEU A 399 9.67 2.97 -9.38
N ALA A 400 9.27 2.18 -8.38
CA ALA A 400 8.35 1.07 -8.58
C ALA A 400 6.98 1.51 -9.12
N ALA A 401 6.40 2.59 -8.58
CA ALA A 401 5.14 3.15 -9.10
C ALA A 401 5.30 3.67 -10.54
N LEU A 402 6.41 4.36 -10.86
CA LEU A 402 6.68 4.79 -12.23
C LEU A 402 6.83 3.61 -13.21
N LEU A 403 7.63 2.61 -12.85
CA LEU A 403 7.81 1.39 -13.68
C LEU A 403 6.51 0.61 -13.84
N THR A 404 5.67 0.60 -12.82
CA THR A 404 4.33 0.00 -12.89
C THR A 404 3.43 0.79 -13.84
N ALA A 405 3.35 2.11 -13.72
CA ALA A 405 2.48 2.95 -14.53
C ALA A 405 2.91 3.09 -16.01
N THR A 406 4.21 2.92 -16.31
CA THR A 406 4.79 3.15 -17.65
C THR A 406 5.19 1.88 -18.41
N ARG A 407 5.20 0.71 -17.76
CA ARG A 407 5.62 -0.57 -18.38
C ARG A 407 4.71 -1.73 -17.96
N GLU A 408 4.72 -2.78 -18.77
CA GLU A 408 4.16 -4.08 -18.42
C GLU A 408 5.08 -4.78 -17.42
N THR A 409 4.93 -4.43 -16.13
CA THR A 409 5.65 -5.05 -15.01
C THR A 409 4.68 -5.71 -14.01
N PRO A 410 5.15 -6.69 -13.21
CA PRO A 410 4.32 -7.37 -12.22
C PRO A 410 3.69 -6.43 -11.20
N ARG A 411 2.36 -6.48 -11.06
CA ARG A 411 1.58 -5.64 -10.14
C ARG A 411 1.32 -6.24 -8.77
N THR A 412 1.72 -7.48 -8.52
CA THR A 412 1.46 -8.19 -7.25
C THR A 412 2.02 -7.50 -6.01
N TRP A 413 2.97 -6.56 -6.16
CA TRP A 413 3.46 -5.72 -5.06
C TRP A 413 2.46 -4.66 -4.58
N LEU A 414 1.51 -4.24 -5.43
CA LEU A 414 0.51 -3.21 -5.13
C LEU A 414 -0.37 -3.57 -3.92
N ALA A 415 -0.49 -4.86 -3.60
CA ALA A 415 -1.13 -5.36 -2.39
C ALA A 415 -0.51 -4.78 -1.09
N CYS A 416 0.76 -4.36 -1.10
CA CYS A 416 1.37 -3.67 0.06
C CYS A 416 0.71 -2.31 0.34
N LEU A 417 0.28 -1.62 -0.73
CA LEU A 417 -0.48 -0.38 -0.63
C LEU A 417 -2.00 -0.63 -0.50
N GLY A 418 -2.44 -1.89 -0.41
CA GLY A 418 -3.85 -2.24 -0.45
C GLY A 418 -4.51 -2.00 -1.81
N LEU A 419 -3.71 -2.00 -2.89
CA LEU A 419 -4.13 -1.82 -4.28
C LEU A 419 -4.07 -3.17 -5.03
N ARG A 420 -4.65 -3.25 -6.23
CA ARG A 420 -4.72 -4.48 -7.06
C ARG A 420 -4.13 -4.29 -8.45
#